data_AF-A0A8B8A2G6-F1
#
_entry.id   AF-A0A8B8A2G6-F1
#
_cell.length_a   1.000
_cell.length_b   1.000
_cell.length_c   1.000
_cell.angle_alpha   90.00
_cell.angle_beta   90.00
_cell.angle_gamma   90.00
#
_symmetry.space_group_name_H-M   'P 1'
#
loop_
_entity.id
_entity.type
_entity.pdbx_description
1 polymer ?
#
loop_
_entity_poly.entity_id
_entity_poly.type
_entity_poly.pdbx_seq_one_letter_code
_entity_poly.pdbx_strand_id
1 'polypeptide(L)'
;MIARYVLPVLVILAGLWCSDAAPAQRASSFIASLGELSKRAKRESPPVLPIEDVPLKIREMQVSSSVTARFTKTVVECTVANDAHQSQEVNFYMELPKEAFISGFLM
;
A
#
# COMPACT_ATOMS: atom_id res chain seq x y z
N MET A 1 55.26 6.38 24.46
CA MET A 1 54.16 6.25 23.47
C MET A 1 52.89 5.67 24.13
N ILE A 2 52.40 6.28 25.22
CA ILE A 2 51.15 5.83 25.90
C ILE A 2 50.43 7.07 26.42
N ALA A 3 49.97 7.89 25.49
CA ALA A 3 49.15 9.07 25.77
C ALA A 3 48.18 9.20 24.60
N ARG A 4 46.93 8.70 24.76
CA ARG A 4 45.75 9.02 23.91
C ARG A 4 44.46 8.24 24.19
N TYR A 5 44.28 7.58 25.35
CA TYR A 5 43.05 6.79 25.60
C TYR A 5 42.46 6.92 27.02
N VAL A 6 42.62 8.07 27.68
CA VAL A 6 42.06 8.27 29.04
C VAL A 6 40.85 9.23 29.05
N LEU A 7 40.38 9.71 27.89
CA LEU A 7 39.38 10.79 27.82
C LEU A 7 37.96 10.49 27.30
N PRO A 8 37.50 9.25 27.01
CA PRO A 8 36.07 9.05 26.75
C PRO A 8 35.31 8.24 27.82
N VAL A 9 35.98 7.66 28.83
CA VAL A 9 35.31 6.77 29.81
C VAL A 9 34.61 7.53 30.95
N LEU A 10 34.84 8.84 31.08
CA LEU A 10 34.33 9.67 32.19
C LEU A 10 33.08 10.50 31.85
N VAL A 11 32.36 10.19 30.75
CA VAL A 11 31.10 10.89 30.38
C VAL A 11 29.85 10.07 30.70
N ILE A 12 29.99 8.79 31.10
CA ILE A 12 28.84 7.89 31.35
C ILE A 12 28.32 7.99 32.81
N LEU A 13 28.97 8.77 33.69
CA LEU A 13 28.62 8.87 35.12
C LEU A 13 27.91 10.16 35.55
N ALA A 14 27.50 11.04 34.63
CA ALA A 14 26.80 12.30 34.94
C ALA A 14 25.32 12.34 34.48
N GLY A 15 24.75 11.21 34.05
CA GLY A 15 23.37 11.13 33.54
C GLY A 15 22.31 10.75 34.57
N LEU A 16 22.71 10.53 35.82
CA LEU A 16 21.80 10.21 36.91
C LEU A 16 21.74 11.43 37.84
N TRP A 17 20.53 11.91 38.13
CA TRP A 17 20.15 13.03 38.99
C TRP A 17 19.84 14.34 38.27
N CYS A 18 18.61 14.43 37.74
CA CYS A 18 17.77 15.62 37.91
C CYS A 18 16.31 15.16 37.84
N SER A 19 15.81 14.63 38.97
CA SER A 19 14.39 14.67 39.26
C SER A 19 14.07 16.11 39.65
N ASP A 20 13.41 16.87 38.79
CA ASP A 20 12.70 18.07 39.20
C ASP A 20 11.24 17.97 38.72
N ALA A 21 10.34 18.17 39.67
CA ALA A 21 8.93 17.94 39.54
C ALA A 21 8.28 19.13 38.81
N ALA A 22 7.95 18.94 37.53
CA ALA A 22 7.17 19.91 36.78
C ALA A 22 5.67 19.83 37.14
N PRO A 23 5.03 20.94 37.54
CA PRO A 23 3.62 20.93 37.93
C PRO A 23 2.70 20.78 36.72
N ALA A 24 1.64 20.01 36.90
CA ALA A 24 0.56 19.84 35.95
C ALA A 24 -0.12 21.19 35.62
N GLN A 25 0.19 21.75 34.45
CA GLN A 25 -0.56 22.86 33.88
C GLN A 25 -1.74 22.35 33.06
N ARG A 26 -2.91 22.49 33.68
CA ARG A 26 -4.25 22.63 33.10
C ARG A 26 -4.28 22.73 31.57
N ALA A 27 -4.86 21.71 30.94
CA ALA A 27 -5.44 21.83 29.62
C ALA A 27 -6.60 22.84 29.67
N SER A 28 -6.39 24.03 29.10
CA SER A 28 -7.46 24.99 28.85
C SER A 28 -7.28 25.69 27.50
N SER A 29 -8.30 25.49 26.67
CA SER A 29 -8.77 26.30 25.54
C SER A 29 -7.86 26.49 24.32
N PHE A 30 -7.95 25.55 23.37
CA PHE A 30 -7.62 25.78 21.96
C PHE A 30 -8.64 25.11 21.00
N ILE A 31 -9.94 25.12 21.33
CA ILE A 31 -11.03 24.61 20.46
C ILE A 31 -12.09 25.69 20.20
N ALA A 32 -11.68 26.90 19.82
CA ALA A 32 -12.62 27.96 19.45
C ALA A 32 -12.47 28.46 17.99
N SER A 33 -11.47 27.98 17.23
CA SER A 33 -11.20 28.53 15.89
C SER A 33 -11.18 27.51 14.74
N LEU A 34 -11.26 26.20 15.02
CA LEU A 34 -11.41 25.18 13.96
C LEU A 34 -12.85 25.06 13.42
N GLY A 35 -13.85 25.47 14.20
CA GLY A 35 -15.25 25.39 13.79
C GLY A 35 -15.63 26.35 12.64
N GLU A 36 -14.99 27.52 12.59
CA GLU A 36 -15.32 28.56 11.61
C GLU A 36 -14.52 28.43 10.29
N LEU A 37 -13.39 27.72 10.30
CA LEU A 37 -12.72 27.29 9.05
C LEU A 37 -13.42 26.09 8.40
N SER A 38 -14.06 25.23 9.20
CA SER A 38 -14.83 24.09 8.69
C SER A 38 -16.06 24.53 7.88
N LYS A 39 -16.74 25.61 8.30
CA LYS A 39 -17.91 26.14 7.57
C LYS A 39 -17.58 26.77 6.22
N ARG A 40 -16.34 27.25 6.00
CA ARG A 40 -15.94 27.90 4.75
C ARG A 40 -15.30 26.97 3.73
N ALA A 41 -14.96 25.75 4.12
CA ALA A 41 -14.48 24.70 3.23
C ALA A 41 -15.62 23.80 2.70
N LYS A 42 -16.80 24.38 2.41
CA LYS A 42 -17.71 23.76 1.43
C LYS A 42 -17.08 23.97 0.05
N ARG A 43 -16.00 23.22 -0.22
CA ARG A 43 -15.46 23.04 -1.56
C ARG A 43 -16.64 22.61 -2.42
N GLU A 44 -17.06 23.47 -3.33
CA GLU A 44 -17.77 23.00 -4.51
C GLU A 44 -16.92 21.88 -5.08
N SER A 45 -17.44 20.66 -5.01
CA SER A 45 -16.85 19.54 -5.70
C SER A 45 -16.70 19.96 -7.16
N PRO A 46 -15.53 19.71 -7.78
CA PRO A 46 -15.38 19.90 -9.22
C PRO A 46 -16.60 19.30 -9.94
N PRO A 47 -17.10 19.93 -11.02
CA PRO A 47 -18.20 19.37 -11.78
C PRO A 47 -17.88 17.91 -12.05
N VAL A 48 -18.73 17.00 -11.57
CA VAL A 48 -18.60 15.56 -11.81
C VAL A 48 -18.70 15.44 -13.32
N LEU A 49 -17.55 15.30 -13.97
CA LEU A 49 -17.49 14.97 -15.38
C LEU A 49 -18.31 13.68 -15.55
N PRO A 50 -19.10 13.55 -16.64
CA PRO A 50 -19.79 12.31 -16.93
C PRO A 50 -18.77 11.18 -16.80
N ILE A 51 -19.04 10.23 -15.90
CA ILE A 51 -18.19 9.05 -15.76
C ILE A 51 -18.38 8.31 -17.08
N GLU A 52 -17.38 8.43 -17.95
CA GLU A 52 -17.35 7.63 -19.16
C GLU A 52 -17.03 6.21 -18.67
N ASP A 53 -18.04 5.34 -18.70
CA ASP A 53 -17.91 3.93 -18.33
C ASP A 53 -17.08 3.22 -19.41
N VAL A 54 -15.77 3.47 -19.40
CA VAL A 54 -14.82 2.81 -20.30
C VAL A 54 -14.67 1.37 -19.81
N PRO A 55 -15.11 0.36 -20.57
CA PRO A 55 -15.04 -1.02 -20.11
C PRO A 55 -13.59 -1.51 -20.04
N LEU A 56 -13.33 -2.41 -19.10
CA LEU A 56 -12.12 -3.22 -19.08
C LEU A 56 -11.95 -3.99 -20.40
N LYS A 57 -10.70 -4.08 -20.88
CA LYS A 57 -10.37 -4.77 -22.14
C LYS A 57 -9.37 -5.89 -21.88
N ILE A 58 -9.65 -7.07 -22.41
CA ILE A 58 -8.66 -8.14 -22.54
C ILE A 58 -7.75 -7.75 -23.71
N ARG A 59 -6.48 -7.46 -23.45
CA ARG A 59 -5.49 -7.15 -24.49
C ARG A 59 -5.02 -8.41 -25.20
N GLU A 60 -4.75 -9.45 -24.41
CA GLU A 60 -4.24 -10.71 -24.91
C GLU A 60 -4.66 -11.85 -23.98
N MET A 61 -4.99 -12.99 -24.57
CA MET A 61 -5.18 -14.24 -23.85
C MET A 61 -4.54 -15.36 -24.63
N GLN A 62 -3.53 -16.00 -24.06
CA GLN A 62 -2.78 -17.08 -24.67
C GLN A 62 -2.93 -18.36 -23.85
N VAL A 63 -3.22 -19.46 -24.56
CA VAL A 63 -3.25 -20.80 -23.97
C VAL A 63 -2.23 -21.65 -24.71
N SER A 64 -1.18 -22.05 -24.00
CA SER A 64 -0.11 -22.90 -24.53
C SER A 64 -0.14 -24.25 -23.83
N SER A 65 -0.16 -25.34 -24.58
CA SER A 65 -0.11 -26.69 -24.04
C SER A 65 0.97 -27.51 -24.72
N SER A 66 1.74 -28.25 -23.93
CA SER A 66 2.81 -29.13 -24.41
C SER A 66 2.68 -30.50 -23.75
N VAL A 67 2.88 -31.55 -24.54
CA VAL A 67 2.76 -32.93 -24.09
C VAL A 67 4.11 -33.62 -24.27
N THR A 68 4.66 -34.14 -23.16
CA THR A 68 5.94 -34.86 -23.14
C THR A 68 5.78 -36.11 -22.30
N ALA A 69 6.05 -37.29 -22.87
CA ALA A 69 5.99 -38.57 -22.15
C ALA A 69 4.68 -38.78 -21.35
N ARG A 70 3.53 -38.45 -21.94
CA ARG A 70 2.18 -38.50 -21.32
C ARG A 70 1.90 -37.47 -20.23
N PHE A 71 2.85 -36.57 -19.94
CA PHE A 71 2.65 -35.43 -19.07
C PHE A 71 2.24 -34.21 -19.89
N THR A 72 1.17 -33.54 -19.49
CA THR A 72 0.68 -32.31 -20.14
C THR A 72 0.98 -31.11 -19.27
N LYS A 73 1.71 -30.13 -19.81
CA LYS A 73 1.90 -28.81 -19.20
C LYS A 73 1.07 -27.79 -19.96
N THR A 74 0.11 -27.18 -19.28
CA THR A 74 -0.71 -26.09 -19.79
C THR A 74 -0.37 -24.79 -19.08
N VAL A 75 -0.15 -23.72 -19.84
CA VAL A 75 0.09 -22.36 -19.36
C VAL A 75 -0.99 -21.48 -19.95
N VAL A 76 -1.68 -20.72 -19.09
CA VAL A 76 -2.70 -19.74 -19.45
C VAL A 76 -2.20 -18.38 -19.01
N GLU A 77 -2.11 -17.45 -19.95
CA GLU A 77 -1.66 -16.08 -19.73
C GLU A 77 -2.74 -15.12 -20.23
N CYS A 78 -3.12 -14.15 -19.41
CA CYS A 78 -4.16 -13.18 -19.74
C CYS A 78 -3.70 -11.79 -19.32
N THR A 79 -3.65 -10.87 -20.28
CA THR A 79 -3.33 -9.47 -20.04
C THR A 79 -4.59 -8.64 -20.16
N VAL A 80 -4.96 -7.95 -19.09
CA VAL A 80 -6.14 -7.08 -19.01
C VAL A 80 -5.68 -5.64 -18.83
N ALA A 81 -6.38 -4.69 -19.46
CA ALA A 81 -6.12 -3.27 -19.30
C ALA A 81 -7.39 -2.51 -18.92
N ASN A 82 -7.22 -1.63 -17.95
CA ASN A 82 -8.19 -0.62 -17.57
C ASN A 82 -7.77 0.72 -18.20
N ASP A 83 -8.47 1.12 -19.26
CA ASP A 83 -8.24 2.41 -19.92
C ASP A 83 -9.02 3.55 -19.24
N ALA A 84 -9.83 3.26 -18.22
CA ALA A 84 -10.59 4.27 -17.49
C ALA A 84 -9.72 5.04 -16.49
N HIS A 85 -10.15 6.25 -16.15
CA HIS A 85 -9.53 7.06 -15.09
C HIS A 85 -9.95 6.65 -13.67
N GLN A 86 -10.69 5.54 -13.54
CA GLN A 86 -11.23 5.02 -12.28
C GLN A 86 -10.85 3.56 -12.10
N SER A 87 -10.78 3.11 -10.85
CA SER A 87 -10.52 1.71 -10.52
C SER A 87 -11.70 0.84 -10.94
N GLN A 88 -11.43 -0.29 -11.60
CA GLN A 88 -12.43 -1.28 -11.98
C GLN A 88 -12.02 -2.66 -11.46
N GLU A 89 -13.00 -3.48 -11.10
CA GLU A 89 -12.79 -4.85 -10.65
C GLU A 89 -12.53 -5.77 -11.85
N VAL A 90 -11.52 -6.64 -11.75
CA VAL A 90 -11.21 -7.66 -12.77
C VAL A 90 -11.41 -9.02 -12.18
N ASN A 91 -12.15 -9.87 -12.89
CA ASN A 91 -12.37 -11.26 -12.53
C ASN A 91 -11.75 -12.19 -13.58
N PHE A 92 -10.92 -13.12 -13.12
CA PHE A 92 -10.33 -14.17 -13.95
C PHE A 92 -10.95 -15.52 -13.59
N TYR A 93 -11.62 -16.14 -14.56
CA TYR A 93 -12.25 -17.45 -14.41
C TYR A 93 -11.72 -18.40 -15.48
N MET A 94 -11.44 -19.65 -15.07
CA MET A 94 -11.17 -20.73 -16.00
C MET A 94 -11.66 -22.06 -15.44
N GLU A 95 -12.04 -22.97 -16.33
CA GLU A 95 -12.32 -24.35 -15.98
C GLU A 95 -11.05 -25.19 -16.14
N LEU A 96 -10.67 -25.88 -15.07
CA LEU A 96 -9.56 -26.83 -15.09
C LEU A 96 -10.11 -28.26 -15.22
N PRO A 97 -9.44 -29.12 -16.01
CA PRO A 97 -9.74 -30.55 -15.99
C PRO A 97 -9.64 -31.10 -14.57
N LYS A 98 -10.55 -32.00 -14.19
CA LYS A 98 -10.62 -32.56 -12.83
C LYS A 98 -9.34 -33.25 -12.35
N GLU A 99 -8.56 -33.76 -13.30
CA GLU A 99 -7.31 -34.49 -13.07
C GLU A 99 -6.07 -33.59 -13.15
N ALA A 100 -6.24 -32.31 -13.50
CA ALA A 100 -5.13 -31.35 -13.60
C ALA A 100 -4.81 -30.76 -12.23
N PHE A 101 -3.52 -30.48 -12.01
CA PHE A 101 -3.03 -29.79 -10.83
C PHE A 101 -2.45 -28.42 -11.20
N ILE A 102 -2.78 -27.39 -10.42
CA ILE A 102 -2.15 -26.08 -10.52
C ILE A 102 -0.74 -26.19 -9.94
N SER A 103 0.27 -25.88 -10.76
CA SER A 103 1.68 -25.91 -10.35
C SER A 103 2.30 -24.52 -10.19
N GLY A 104 1.63 -23.47 -10.69
CA GLY A 104 2.07 -22.09 -10.57
C GLY A 104 0.92 -21.13 -10.86
N PHE A 105 0.90 -20.02 -10.12
CA PHE A 105 -0.09 -18.96 -10.27
C PHE A 105 0.60 -17.63 -9.96
N LEU A 106 0.52 -16.70 -10.92
CA LEU A 106 1.13 -15.37 -10.86
C LEU A 106 0.08 -14.36 -11.34
N MET A 107 0.07 -13.18 -10.71
CA MET A 107 -0.76 -12.03 -11.06
C MET A 107 0.11 -10.80 -11.28
#